data_AF-A0A7S4VIJ0-F1
#
_entry.id   AF-A0A7S4VIJ0-F1
#
_cell.length_a   1.000
_cell.length_b   1.000
_cell.length_c   1.000
_cell.angle_alpha   90.00
_cell.angle_beta   90.00
_cell.angle_gamma   90.00
#
_symmetry.space_group_name_H-M   'P 1'
#
loop_
_entity.id
_entity.type
_entity.pdbx_description
1 polymer ?
#
loop_
_entity_poly.entity_id
_entity_poly.type
_entity_poly.pdbx_seq_one_letter_code
_entity_poly.pdbx_strand_id
1 'polypeptide(L)'
;LNSPEKASDRRIFRKFGSHRFLHLNISKKVWKGDVIDIIDRHKDQPLWICGRRFEFLWCKATKSPQCYVFFAEVGIGIEKDEEITSDKVREWCAPPKFNCDLSIGKEQKRIKLSFSKTTPSGTLPKNCLEVVPDIRCSKDLVMTDGCGLISQDGLDFVWRSCMKYIQSREAEYAEKQNTKVPSQCDKTLCDNDIDGDGDGCEENSDNGLSENNSCPYTSFQGRIGGFKGMWVLDERLGDGIKLVCRDSQEKVKLPMKSFASFSEDCKKRGIHCVQSDFDDLYDTVDVCSWDKQPKEGRLSLRTIQILEYRGVDIGFFKKCADDGTRWLSKLYEDPNALLEHVSKRHSAMVSRDIESTVDTFDDDLLFRMASVKMDKSEPVFAQKILKLVKREADSMRKKGKYPLRRCKQLRLIPDHTQLLEEGEAFIAVGYARGNVNTIKDIEKSDCALAMRSPAYFGGDLVKLKLVSRKTIRLRAASLTKTKETIPAASTCSIYDGPGDDPSTFFEDLNTGLVISSKGERSAADMMSGGDFD
;
A
#
# COMPACT_ATOMS: atom_id res chain seq x y z
N LEU A 1 -19.45 -10.88 22.66
CA LEU A 1 -19.21 -10.00 21.50
C LEU A 1 -18.07 -9.05 21.88
N ASN A 2 -17.18 -8.70 20.95
CA ASN A 2 -16.19 -7.66 21.22
C ASN A 2 -16.90 -6.30 21.36
N SER A 3 -16.29 -5.37 22.10
CA SER A 3 -16.75 -3.98 22.12
C SER A 3 -16.75 -3.39 20.71
N PRO A 4 -17.66 -2.46 20.37
CA PRO A 4 -17.63 -1.77 19.09
C PRO A 4 -16.28 -1.08 18.86
N GLU A 5 -15.66 -1.37 17.70
CA GLU A 5 -14.40 -0.76 17.26
C GLU A 5 -14.68 0.21 16.11
N LYS A 6 -13.83 1.23 15.96
CA LYS A 6 -13.88 2.12 14.80
C LYS A 6 -13.52 1.31 13.55
N ALA A 7 -14.50 1.16 12.66
CA ALA A 7 -14.27 0.45 11.41
C ALA A 7 -13.25 1.20 10.56
N SER A 8 -12.20 0.49 10.12
CA SER A 8 -11.30 0.98 9.08
C SER A 8 -12.08 1.22 7.80
N ASP A 9 -11.76 2.29 7.06
CA ASP A 9 -12.43 2.60 5.80
C ASP A 9 -12.20 1.50 4.75
N ARG A 10 -13.29 1.12 4.08
CA ARG A 10 -13.36 0.10 3.03
C ARG A 10 -14.42 0.52 2.04
N ARG A 11 -14.23 0.24 0.76
CA ARG A 11 -15.20 0.60 -0.28
C ARG A 11 -16.61 0.06 0.02
N ILE A 12 -16.70 -1.20 0.44
CA ILE A 12 -17.98 -1.84 0.74
C ILE A 12 -18.68 -1.21 1.96
N PHE A 13 -17.92 -0.71 2.93
CA PHE A 13 -18.46 -0.02 4.11
C PHE A 13 -18.96 1.38 3.77
N ARG A 14 -18.32 2.06 2.81
CA ARG A 14 -18.81 3.35 2.31
C ARG A 14 -20.09 3.18 1.49
N LYS A 15 -20.22 2.09 0.74
CA LYS A 15 -21.43 1.81 -0.05
C LYS A 15 -22.64 1.44 0.80
N PHE A 16 -22.46 0.52 1.74
CA PHE A 16 -23.59 -0.10 2.46
C PHE A 16 -23.63 0.24 3.96
N GLY A 17 -22.70 1.05 4.46
CA GLY A 17 -22.58 1.36 5.88
C GLY A 17 -21.87 0.24 6.66
N SER A 18 -20.80 0.59 7.38
CA SER A 18 -20.02 -0.37 8.18
C SER A 18 -20.85 -1.11 9.25
N HIS A 19 -21.93 -0.48 9.73
CA HIS A 19 -22.83 -1.04 10.75
C HIS A 19 -23.62 -2.26 10.27
N ARG A 20 -23.68 -2.53 8.97
CA ARG A 20 -24.36 -3.71 8.40
C ARG A 20 -23.46 -4.94 8.32
N PHE A 21 -22.19 -4.85 8.68
CA PHE A 21 -21.24 -5.95 8.55
C PHE A 21 -20.89 -6.57 9.90
N LEU A 22 -21.07 -7.88 10.02
CA LEU A 22 -20.66 -8.67 11.17
C LEU A 22 -19.46 -9.54 10.78
N HIS A 23 -18.34 -9.36 11.47
CA HIS A 23 -17.14 -10.17 11.29
C HIS A 23 -17.02 -11.19 12.42
N LEU A 24 -17.11 -12.48 12.08
CA LEU A 24 -16.90 -13.60 13.00
C LEU A 24 -15.49 -14.17 12.79
N ASN A 25 -14.63 -13.95 13.78
CA ASN A 25 -13.28 -14.51 13.80
C ASN A 25 -13.29 -15.86 14.53
N ILE A 26 -13.13 -16.93 13.77
CA ILE A 26 -13.15 -18.30 14.28
C ILE A 26 -11.72 -18.79 14.49
N SER A 27 -11.48 -19.35 15.67
CA SER A 27 -10.18 -19.93 16.04
C SER A 27 -9.80 -21.08 15.11
N LYS A 28 -8.49 -21.21 14.84
CA LYS A 28 -7.91 -22.35 14.11
C LYS A 28 -8.26 -23.73 14.68
N LYS A 29 -8.63 -23.79 15.96
CA LYS A 29 -8.99 -25.04 16.65
C LYS A 29 -10.36 -25.57 16.24
N VAL A 30 -11.23 -24.73 15.69
CA VAL A 30 -12.56 -25.13 15.21
C VAL A 30 -12.40 -25.83 13.87
N TRP A 31 -12.99 -27.00 13.72
CA TRP A 31 -12.87 -27.78 12.50
C TRP A 31 -13.65 -27.09 11.37
N LYS A 32 -13.14 -27.17 10.14
CA LYS A 32 -13.75 -26.45 9.00
C LYS A 32 -15.17 -26.94 8.71
N GLY A 33 -15.43 -28.24 8.89
CA GLY A 33 -16.77 -28.80 8.71
C GLY A 33 -17.78 -28.24 9.70
N ASP A 34 -17.41 -28.05 10.97
CA ASP A 34 -18.31 -27.44 11.96
C ASP A 34 -18.78 -26.05 11.52
N VAL A 35 -17.90 -25.27 10.90
CA VAL A 35 -18.26 -23.94 10.40
C VAL A 35 -19.16 -24.03 9.17
N ILE A 36 -18.90 -24.99 8.28
CA ILE A 36 -19.77 -25.24 7.13
C ILE A 36 -21.15 -25.67 7.62
N ASP A 37 -21.23 -26.59 8.58
CA ASP A 37 -22.49 -27.06 9.17
C ASP A 37 -23.25 -25.94 9.87
N ILE A 38 -22.56 -24.96 10.48
CA ILE A 38 -23.18 -23.75 11.01
C ILE A 38 -23.76 -22.92 9.87
N ILE A 39 -22.99 -22.65 8.81
CA ILE A 39 -23.44 -21.85 7.67
C ILE A 39 -24.62 -22.53 6.96
N ASP A 40 -24.55 -23.85 6.75
CA ASP A 40 -25.58 -24.62 6.07
C ASP A 40 -26.86 -24.70 6.90
N ARG A 41 -26.78 -24.91 8.21
CA ARG A 41 -27.96 -24.84 9.09
C ARG A 41 -28.62 -23.46 9.08
N HIS A 42 -27.84 -22.41 8.89
CA HIS A 42 -28.37 -21.04 8.81
C HIS A 42 -28.97 -20.68 7.45
N LYS A 43 -28.83 -21.52 6.42
CA LYS A 43 -29.56 -21.30 5.16
C LYS A 43 -31.07 -21.36 5.36
N ASP A 44 -31.53 -22.24 6.24
CA ASP A 44 -32.96 -22.43 6.53
C ASP A 44 -33.42 -21.63 7.77
N GLN A 45 -32.48 -21.15 8.60
CA GLN A 45 -32.78 -20.38 9.80
C GLN A 45 -31.94 -19.09 9.85
N PRO A 46 -32.55 -17.93 9.58
CA PRO A 46 -31.81 -16.67 9.51
C PRO A 46 -31.13 -16.33 10.84
N LEU A 47 -29.89 -15.83 10.77
CA LEU A 47 -29.13 -15.44 11.95
C LEU A 47 -29.61 -14.07 12.47
N TRP A 48 -30.42 -14.07 13.52
CA TRP A 48 -30.87 -12.84 14.17
C TRP A 48 -29.96 -12.43 15.32
N ILE A 49 -29.35 -11.24 15.23
CA ILE A 49 -28.49 -10.67 16.28
C ILE A 49 -28.90 -9.22 16.49
N CYS A 50 -29.21 -8.84 17.73
CA CYS A 50 -29.57 -7.47 18.12
C CYS A 50 -30.67 -6.85 17.23
N GLY A 51 -31.69 -7.62 16.88
CA GLY A 51 -32.82 -7.15 16.06
C GLY A 51 -32.51 -6.97 14.57
N ARG A 52 -31.39 -7.52 14.07
CA ARG A 52 -31.02 -7.54 12.64
C ARG A 52 -30.88 -8.96 12.13
N ARG A 53 -31.30 -9.17 10.88
CA ARG A 53 -31.15 -10.44 10.17
C ARG A 53 -29.87 -10.43 9.35
N PHE A 54 -28.94 -11.32 9.70
CA PHE A 54 -27.64 -11.44 9.06
C PHE A 54 -27.59 -12.64 8.12
N GLU A 55 -27.13 -12.42 6.90
CA GLU A 55 -26.88 -13.47 5.91
C GLU A 55 -25.40 -13.60 5.58
N PHE A 56 -24.97 -14.81 5.23
CA PHE A 56 -23.58 -15.07 4.88
C PHE A 56 -23.20 -14.33 3.59
N LEU A 57 -22.15 -13.50 3.66
CA LEU A 57 -21.67 -12.73 2.52
C LEU A 57 -20.40 -13.31 1.90
N TRP A 58 -19.36 -13.51 2.72
CA TRP A 58 -18.01 -13.84 2.26
C TRP A 58 -17.14 -14.43 3.38
N CYS A 59 -16.08 -15.16 3.05
CA CYS A 59 -15.11 -15.65 4.05
C CYS A 59 -13.64 -15.60 3.62
N LYS A 60 -12.76 -15.56 4.62
CA LYS A 60 -11.30 -15.68 4.50
C LYS A 60 -10.80 -16.87 5.32
N ALA A 61 -10.83 -18.04 4.70
CA ALA A 61 -10.43 -19.30 5.36
C ALA A 61 -8.90 -19.55 5.42
N THR A 62 -8.07 -18.73 4.75
CA THR A 62 -6.64 -19.04 4.55
C THR A 62 -5.69 -18.49 5.63
N LYS A 63 -6.14 -17.59 6.50
CA LYS A 63 -5.34 -17.05 7.60
C LYS A 63 -6.05 -17.31 8.93
N SER A 64 -5.29 -17.40 10.01
CA SER A 64 -5.85 -17.46 11.37
C SER A 64 -5.88 -16.08 11.99
N PRO A 65 -6.96 -15.72 12.68
CA PRO A 65 -8.25 -16.45 12.73
C PRO A 65 -8.94 -16.50 11.36
N GLN A 66 -9.72 -17.55 11.11
CA GLN A 66 -10.59 -17.59 9.93
C GLN A 66 -11.67 -16.52 10.10
N CYS A 67 -11.90 -15.70 9.09
CA CYS A 67 -12.85 -14.60 9.19
C CYS A 67 -14.05 -14.86 8.30
N TYR A 68 -15.25 -14.90 8.88
CA TYR A 68 -16.52 -15.01 8.17
C TYR A 68 -17.25 -13.68 8.28
N VAL A 69 -17.78 -13.21 7.16
CA VAL A 69 -18.45 -11.92 7.06
C VAL A 69 -19.91 -12.18 6.74
N PHE A 70 -20.77 -11.64 7.59
CA PHE A 70 -22.22 -11.62 7.41
C PHE A 70 -22.68 -10.20 7.17
N PHE A 71 -23.77 -10.05 6.42
CA PHE A 71 -24.38 -8.78 6.06
C PHE A 71 -25.80 -8.69 6.61
N ALA A 72 -26.14 -7.58 7.25
CA ALA A 72 -27.47 -7.31 7.77
C ALA A 72 -28.39 -6.89 6.62
N GLU A 73 -29.27 -7.80 6.18
CA GLU A 73 -30.18 -7.53 5.07
C GLU A 73 -31.34 -6.62 5.50
N VAL A 74 -31.89 -6.86 6.70
CA VAL A 74 -33.05 -6.16 7.28
C VAL A 74 -32.92 -6.03 8.80
N GLY A 75 -33.73 -5.17 9.41
CA GLY A 75 -33.89 -5.06 10.88
C GLY A 75 -33.71 -3.65 11.42
N ILE A 76 -33.53 -3.53 12.74
CA ILE A 76 -33.52 -2.23 13.43
C ILE A 76 -32.43 -1.30 12.86
N GLY A 77 -32.83 -0.08 12.47
CA GLY A 77 -31.95 0.95 11.91
C GLY A 77 -31.49 0.67 10.48
N ILE A 78 -32.23 -0.14 9.73
CA ILE A 78 -32.14 -0.28 8.28
C ILE A 78 -33.52 0.12 7.75
N GLU A 79 -33.58 1.17 6.94
CA GLU A 79 -34.85 1.63 6.37
C GLU A 79 -35.36 0.62 5.33
N LYS A 80 -36.69 0.58 5.11
CA LYS A 80 -37.31 -0.43 4.25
C LYS A 80 -36.84 -0.35 2.79
N ASP A 81 -36.52 0.84 2.32
CA ASP A 81 -35.97 1.12 0.99
C ASP A 81 -34.45 0.86 0.89
N GLU A 82 -33.76 0.69 2.02
CA GLU A 82 -32.36 0.27 2.11
C GLU A 82 -32.19 -1.25 2.29
N GLU A 83 -33.28 -2.00 2.48
CA GLU A 83 -33.26 -3.45 2.55
C GLU A 83 -32.68 -4.04 1.25
N ILE A 84 -31.63 -4.85 1.38
CA ILE A 84 -30.92 -5.42 0.24
C ILE A 84 -30.33 -6.77 0.65
N THR A 85 -30.38 -7.73 -0.28
CA THR A 85 -29.85 -9.07 -0.01
C THR A 85 -28.33 -9.11 -0.12
N SER A 86 -27.72 -10.05 0.60
CA SER A 86 -26.31 -10.39 0.49
C SER A 86 -25.92 -10.77 -0.94
N ASP A 87 -26.80 -11.40 -1.70
CA ASP A 87 -26.61 -11.65 -3.14
C ASP A 87 -26.51 -10.37 -3.96
N LYS A 88 -27.35 -9.38 -3.68
CA LYS A 88 -27.26 -8.07 -4.36
C LYS A 88 -25.99 -7.31 -3.97
N VAL A 89 -25.50 -7.48 -2.73
CA VAL A 89 -24.18 -6.98 -2.31
C VAL A 89 -23.04 -7.69 -3.05
N ARG A 90 -23.12 -9.02 -3.25
CA ARG A 90 -22.17 -9.80 -4.07
C ARG A 90 -22.19 -9.33 -5.52
N GLU A 91 -23.38 -9.19 -6.09
CA GLU A 91 -23.61 -8.69 -7.45
C GLU A 91 -23.00 -7.30 -7.63
N TRP A 92 -23.16 -6.39 -6.66
CA TRP A 92 -22.49 -5.09 -6.71
C TRP A 92 -20.95 -5.19 -6.67
N CYS A 93 -20.38 -6.17 -5.95
CA CYS A 93 -18.93 -6.35 -5.91
C CYS A 93 -18.36 -7.00 -7.19
N ALA A 94 -19.11 -7.92 -7.79
CA ALA A 94 -18.72 -8.69 -8.98
C ALA A 94 -19.96 -9.08 -9.81
N PRO A 95 -20.50 -8.15 -10.62
CA PRO A 95 -21.75 -8.37 -11.32
C PRO A 95 -21.65 -9.56 -12.28
N PRO A 96 -22.46 -10.63 -12.13
CA PRO A 96 -22.39 -11.81 -13.00
C PRO A 96 -22.62 -11.46 -14.47
N LYS A 97 -23.44 -10.44 -14.74
CA LYS A 97 -23.69 -9.89 -16.07
C LYS A 97 -22.42 -9.57 -16.85
N PHE A 98 -21.36 -9.12 -16.18
CA PHE A 98 -20.09 -8.76 -16.80
C PHE A 98 -18.98 -9.79 -16.55
N ASN A 99 -19.22 -10.76 -15.67
CA ASN A 99 -18.21 -11.65 -15.11
C ASN A 99 -18.67 -13.12 -15.11
N CYS A 100 -19.43 -13.52 -16.13
CA CYS A 100 -20.05 -14.85 -16.21
C CYS A 100 -19.02 -15.99 -16.32
N ASP A 101 -17.77 -15.69 -16.67
CA ASP A 101 -16.63 -16.60 -16.78
C ASP A 101 -15.87 -16.80 -15.46
N LEU A 102 -16.19 -16.04 -14.41
CA LEU A 102 -15.55 -16.21 -13.11
C LEU A 102 -16.03 -17.49 -12.42
N SER A 103 -15.09 -18.41 -12.16
CA SER A 103 -15.33 -19.47 -11.16
C SER A 103 -15.69 -18.87 -9.80
N ILE A 104 -16.51 -19.57 -9.01
CA ILE A 104 -16.89 -19.18 -7.64
C ILE A 104 -15.66 -18.81 -6.79
N GLY A 105 -14.57 -19.58 -6.89
CA GLY A 105 -13.35 -19.29 -6.13
C GLY A 105 -12.66 -17.99 -6.53
N LYS A 106 -12.75 -17.58 -7.82
CA LYS A 106 -12.25 -16.28 -8.30
C LYS A 106 -13.18 -15.15 -7.85
N GLU A 107 -14.48 -15.32 -8.00
CA GLU A 107 -15.51 -14.36 -7.54
C GLU A 107 -15.32 -14.02 -6.05
N GLN A 108 -15.18 -15.02 -5.18
CA GLN A 108 -14.91 -14.82 -3.75
C GLN A 108 -13.60 -14.06 -3.51
N LYS A 109 -12.56 -14.27 -4.33
CA LYS A 109 -11.33 -13.47 -4.28
C LYS A 109 -11.54 -12.03 -4.77
N ARG A 110 -12.54 -11.76 -5.61
CA ARG A 110 -12.87 -10.41 -6.12
C ARG A 110 -13.73 -9.64 -5.14
N ILE A 111 -14.72 -10.27 -4.49
CA ILE A 111 -15.48 -9.67 -3.37
C ILE A 111 -14.54 -9.16 -2.28
N LYS A 112 -13.49 -9.92 -1.96
CA LYS A 112 -12.44 -9.51 -1.01
C LYS A 112 -11.81 -8.15 -1.33
N LEU A 113 -11.75 -7.74 -2.60
CA LEU A 113 -11.15 -6.46 -2.99
C LEU A 113 -11.91 -5.28 -2.37
N SER A 114 -13.24 -5.35 -2.31
CA SER A 114 -14.12 -4.35 -1.69
C SER A 114 -13.96 -4.26 -0.17
N PHE A 115 -13.35 -5.28 0.46
CA PHE A 115 -12.99 -5.31 1.88
C PHE A 115 -11.53 -4.87 2.16
N SER A 116 -10.79 -4.44 1.14
CA SER A 116 -9.45 -3.89 1.35
C SER A 116 -9.55 -2.63 2.21
N LYS A 117 -8.62 -2.47 3.18
CA LYS A 117 -8.48 -1.21 3.90
C LYS A 117 -7.86 -0.20 2.96
N THR A 118 -8.58 0.87 2.64
CA THR A 118 -8.18 1.88 1.66
C THR A 118 -8.70 3.25 2.07
N THR A 119 -7.99 4.29 1.61
CA THR A 119 -8.42 5.68 1.76
C THR A 119 -9.06 6.14 0.45
N PRO A 120 -10.34 6.55 0.43
CA PRO A 120 -10.95 7.13 -0.78
C PRO A 120 -10.21 8.43 -1.14
N SER A 121 -9.79 8.53 -2.39
CA SER A 121 -8.82 9.51 -2.89
C SER A 121 -9.32 10.19 -4.16
N GLY A 122 -10.62 10.48 -4.22
CA GLY A 122 -11.27 11.22 -5.32
C GLY A 122 -11.96 10.33 -6.34
N THR A 123 -13.05 10.85 -6.92
CA THR A 123 -13.78 10.22 -8.03
C THR A 123 -13.23 10.72 -9.34
N LEU A 124 -12.79 9.80 -10.18
CA LEU A 124 -12.19 10.11 -11.47
C LEU A 124 -13.18 10.83 -12.40
N PRO A 125 -12.73 11.86 -13.15
CA PRO A 125 -13.51 12.46 -14.22
C PRO A 125 -13.87 11.45 -15.31
N LYS A 126 -14.82 11.81 -16.18
CA LYS A 126 -15.10 11.03 -17.38
C LYS A 126 -13.90 11.05 -18.33
N ASN A 127 -13.74 9.99 -19.10
CA ASN A 127 -12.75 9.86 -20.16
C ASN A 127 -11.27 10.03 -19.75
N CYS A 128 -10.91 9.79 -18.49
CA CYS A 128 -9.53 9.93 -18.01
C CYS A 128 -8.79 8.59 -17.84
N LEU A 129 -9.52 7.47 -17.85
CA LEU A 129 -8.96 6.14 -17.62
C LEU A 129 -8.98 5.36 -18.92
N GLU A 130 -7.81 4.88 -19.32
CA GLU A 130 -7.64 4.06 -20.50
C GLU A 130 -7.10 2.68 -20.11
N VAL A 131 -7.61 1.64 -20.77
CA VAL A 131 -7.15 0.26 -20.56
C VAL A 131 -6.34 -0.16 -21.76
N VAL A 132 -5.10 -0.59 -21.53
CA VAL A 132 -4.20 -1.03 -22.59
C VAL A 132 -3.66 -2.44 -22.32
N PRO A 133 -3.25 -3.16 -23.37
CA PRO A 133 -2.61 -4.46 -23.20
C PRO A 133 -1.38 -4.39 -22.32
N ASP A 134 -1.12 -5.46 -21.58
CA ASP A 134 0.17 -5.65 -20.92
C ASP A 134 1.33 -5.67 -21.92
N ILE A 135 2.52 -5.24 -21.47
CA ILE A 135 3.76 -5.53 -22.21
C ILE A 135 4.01 -7.02 -22.10
N ARG A 136 4.29 -7.68 -23.22
CA ARG A 136 4.51 -9.13 -23.29
C ARG A 136 5.82 -9.46 -23.97
N CYS A 137 6.47 -10.53 -23.53
CA CYS A 137 7.68 -11.03 -24.18
C CYS A 137 7.34 -11.88 -25.43
N SER A 138 8.38 -12.34 -26.12
CA SER A 138 8.26 -13.23 -27.28
C SER A 138 7.55 -14.57 -26.99
N LYS A 139 7.47 -14.98 -25.72
CA LYS A 139 6.75 -16.18 -25.25
C LYS A 139 5.33 -15.87 -24.73
N ASP A 140 4.80 -14.68 -25.02
CA ASP A 140 3.49 -14.20 -24.57
C ASP A 140 3.33 -14.12 -23.03
N LEU A 141 4.45 -14.05 -22.29
CA LEU A 141 4.41 -13.84 -20.84
C LEU A 141 4.27 -12.34 -20.53
N VAL A 142 3.44 -12.03 -19.54
CA VAL A 142 3.18 -10.65 -19.08
C VAL A 142 4.38 -10.11 -18.31
N MET A 143 4.85 -8.93 -18.72
CA MET A 143 6.02 -8.24 -18.16
C MET A 143 5.65 -7.05 -17.26
N THR A 144 4.38 -6.64 -17.23
CA THR A 144 3.84 -5.49 -16.48
C THR A 144 2.73 -5.86 -15.48
N ASP A 145 2.70 -7.12 -15.00
CA ASP A 145 1.57 -7.66 -14.22
C ASP A 145 1.23 -6.79 -12.99
N GLY A 146 0.09 -6.11 -13.06
CA GLY A 146 -0.42 -5.32 -11.96
C GLY A 146 0.14 -3.90 -11.87
N CYS A 147 0.82 -3.36 -12.89
CA CYS A 147 1.36 -2.00 -12.87
C CYS A 147 0.87 -1.14 -14.05
N GLY A 148 0.22 -0.03 -13.72
CA GLY A 148 -0.27 0.99 -14.64
C GLY A 148 0.47 2.32 -14.48
N LEU A 149 0.06 3.32 -15.26
CA LEU A 149 0.67 4.65 -15.29
C LEU A 149 -0.35 5.72 -14.85
N ILE A 150 0.14 6.86 -14.37
CA ILE A 150 -0.67 8.02 -14.01
C ILE A 150 0.08 9.31 -14.36
N SER A 151 -0.62 10.32 -14.90
CA SER A 151 -0.04 11.63 -15.17
C SER A 151 0.25 12.39 -13.88
N GLN A 152 1.07 13.44 -13.94
CA GLN A 152 1.34 14.30 -12.79
C GLN A 152 0.05 14.91 -12.21
N ASP A 153 -0.80 15.50 -13.05
CA ASP A 153 -2.09 16.06 -12.64
C ASP A 153 -3.01 15.00 -12.01
N GLY A 154 -2.99 13.77 -12.52
CA GLY A 154 -3.74 12.66 -11.95
C GLY A 154 -3.23 12.28 -10.56
N LEU A 155 -1.91 12.23 -10.38
CA LEU A 155 -1.29 11.89 -9.10
C LEU A 155 -1.55 12.98 -8.05
N ASP A 156 -1.46 14.25 -8.46
CA ASP A 156 -1.76 15.42 -7.64
C ASP A 156 -3.23 15.47 -7.24
N PHE A 157 -4.15 15.15 -8.16
CA PHE A 157 -5.57 15.00 -7.87
C PHE A 157 -5.80 13.93 -6.79
N VAL A 158 -5.27 12.71 -6.99
CA VAL A 158 -5.44 11.59 -6.05
C VAL A 158 -4.88 11.95 -4.67
N TRP A 159 -3.69 12.52 -4.62
CA TRP A 159 -3.06 12.89 -3.35
C TRP A 159 -3.82 13.99 -2.61
N ARG A 160 -4.20 15.08 -3.28
CA ARG A 160 -4.97 16.17 -2.66
C ARG A 160 -6.32 15.67 -2.15
N SER A 161 -7.03 14.86 -2.94
CA SER A 161 -8.29 14.25 -2.50
C SER A 161 -8.12 13.31 -1.31
N CYS A 162 -7.03 12.52 -1.28
CA CYS A 162 -6.68 11.67 -0.15
C CYS A 162 -6.43 12.49 1.13
N MET A 163 -5.65 13.56 1.05
CA MET A 163 -5.33 14.42 2.19
C MET A 163 -6.56 15.17 2.70
N LYS A 164 -7.39 15.73 1.80
CA LYS A 164 -8.67 16.36 2.16
C LYS A 164 -9.59 15.40 2.91
N TYR A 165 -9.67 14.14 2.45
CA TYR A 165 -10.44 13.12 3.15
C TYR A 165 -9.91 12.85 4.56
N ILE A 166 -8.60 12.66 4.72
CA ILE A 166 -7.97 12.42 6.03
C ILE A 166 -8.25 13.59 6.97
N GLN A 167 -8.01 14.83 6.53
CA GLN A 167 -8.28 16.04 7.32
C GLN A 167 -9.75 16.15 7.74
N SER A 168 -10.69 15.88 6.82
CA SER A 168 -12.12 15.92 7.14
C SER A 168 -12.50 14.90 8.21
N ARG A 169 -11.88 13.71 8.18
CA ARG A 169 -12.11 12.66 9.17
C ARG A 169 -11.53 13.06 10.52
N GLU A 170 -10.31 13.57 10.55
CA GLU A 170 -9.67 14.06 11.77
C GLU A 170 -10.49 15.17 12.44
N ALA A 171 -11.02 16.12 11.67
CA ALA A 171 -11.92 17.16 12.16
C ALA A 171 -13.22 16.58 12.75
N GLU A 172 -13.88 15.66 12.03
CA GLU A 172 -15.07 14.95 12.52
C GLU A 172 -14.80 14.22 13.86
N TYR A 173 -13.60 13.66 14.02
CA TYR A 173 -13.19 13.00 15.26
C TYR A 173 -12.94 13.98 16.40
N ALA A 174 -12.27 15.10 16.14
CA ALA A 174 -12.02 16.14 17.13
C ALA A 174 -13.34 16.73 17.65
N GLU A 175 -14.30 17.00 16.76
CA GLU A 175 -15.63 17.51 17.13
C GLU A 175 -16.42 16.52 18.02
N LYS A 176 -16.38 15.22 17.67
CA LYS A 176 -17.02 14.16 18.48
C LYS A 176 -16.37 13.93 19.84
N GLN A 177 -15.10 14.27 20.01
CA GLN A 177 -14.42 14.21 21.31
C GLN A 177 -14.78 15.41 22.17
N ASN A 178 -14.88 16.60 21.60
CA ASN A 178 -15.25 17.82 22.32
C ASN A 178 -16.71 17.79 22.82
N THR A 179 -17.63 17.19 22.06
CA THR A 179 -19.04 17.05 22.44
C THR A 179 -19.31 16.00 23.53
N LYS A 180 -18.33 15.16 23.87
CA LYS A 180 -18.44 14.10 24.90
C LYS A 180 -18.07 14.53 26.31
N VAL A 181 -18.01 15.83 26.60
CA VAL A 181 -17.92 16.35 27.97
C VAL A 181 -19.29 16.85 28.43
N PRO A 182 -20.12 16.03 29.11
CA PRO A 182 -21.20 16.56 29.91
C PRO A 182 -20.62 17.26 31.14
N SER A 183 -20.92 18.55 31.22
CA SER A 183 -20.99 19.34 32.44
C SER A 183 -21.78 18.58 33.53
N GLN A 184 -21.08 17.96 34.47
CA GLN A 184 -21.60 17.66 35.81
C GLN A 184 -20.44 17.35 36.76
N CYS A 185 -19.59 18.35 36.96
CA CYS A 185 -18.96 18.55 38.27
C CYS A 185 -19.61 19.80 38.83
N ASP A 186 -20.62 19.61 39.69
CA ASP A 186 -21.00 20.61 40.68
C ASP A 186 -19.74 20.99 41.45
N LYS A 187 -19.22 22.20 41.20
CA LYS A 187 -18.29 22.88 42.09
C LYS A 187 -19.01 24.06 42.70
N THR A 188 -19.66 23.79 43.81
CA THR A 188 -19.80 24.79 44.86
C THR A 188 -18.42 25.30 45.25
N LEU A 189 -18.27 26.62 45.15
CA LEU A 189 -17.40 27.49 45.97
C LEU A 189 -15.90 27.21 45.93
N CYS A 190 -15.16 28.14 45.34
CA CYS A 190 -14.07 28.88 45.98
C CYS A 190 -13.60 29.95 45.00
N ASP A 191 -14.09 31.17 45.20
CA ASP A 191 -13.50 32.40 44.68
C ASP A 191 -12.07 32.54 45.19
N ASN A 192 -11.15 32.91 44.31
CA ASN A 192 -9.99 33.73 44.63
C ASN A 192 -9.40 34.30 43.34
N ASP A 193 -9.50 35.62 43.26
CA ASP A 193 -8.92 36.49 42.24
C ASP A 193 -7.40 36.38 42.21
N ILE A 194 -6.83 36.13 41.02
CA ILE A 194 -5.44 36.47 40.71
C ILE A 194 -5.42 37.04 39.29
N ASP A 195 -5.27 38.37 39.22
CA ASP A 195 -4.89 39.11 38.02
C ASP A 195 -3.48 38.71 37.58
N GLY A 196 -3.33 38.32 36.32
CA GLY A 196 -2.04 37.97 35.73
C GLY A 196 -2.05 38.20 34.22
N ASP A 197 -1.47 39.33 33.82
CA ASP A 197 -1.13 39.70 32.45
C ASP A 197 -0.42 38.56 31.71
N GLY A 198 -1.00 38.14 30.58
CA GLY A 198 -0.57 37.00 29.78
C GLY A 198 -0.37 37.36 28.31
N ASP A 199 0.91 37.54 28.02
CA ASP A 199 1.63 37.66 26.75
C ASP A 199 1.03 36.93 25.52
N GLY A 200 1.20 37.55 24.36
CA GLY A 200 0.54 37.19 23.09
C GLY A 200 0.94 35.83 22.54
N CYS A 201 -0.04 34.93 22.44
CA CYS A 201 0.08 33.67 21.74
C CYS A 201 0.14 33.91 20.22
N GLU A 202 1.29 33.64 19.62
CA GLU A 202 1.50 33.59 18.17
C GLU A 202 0.44 32.70 17.49
N GLU A 203 -0.22 33.27 16.48
CA GLU A 203 -1.24 32.62 15.68
C GLU A 203 -0.67 31.39 14.99
N ASN A 204 -1.33 30.24 15.19
CA ASN A 204 -1.05 28.99 14.50
C ASN A 204 -1.11 29.22 12.99
N SER A 205 0.06 29.20 12.35
CA SER A 205 0.17 29.22 10.89
C SER A 205 -0.69 28.10 10.29
N ASP A 206 -1.72 28.53 9.58
CA ASP A 206 -2.63 27.69 8.82
C ASP A 206 -1.81 26.94 7.77
N ASN A 207 -1.46 25.68 8.06
CA ASN A 207 -0.80 24.75 7.13
C ASN A 207 -1.79 24.30 6.03
N GLY A 208 -2.62 25.23 5.54
CA GLY A 208 -3.50 25.04 4.41
C GLY A 208 -2.67 24.48 3.26
N LEU A 209 -3.08 23.31 2.77
CA LEU A 209 -2.52 22.72 1.56
C LEU A 209 -2.72 23.74 0.44
N SER A 210 -1.68 24.53 0.14
CA SER A 210 -1.73 25.48 -0.96
C SER A 210 -2.07 24.70 -2.23
N GLU A 211 -2.92 25.28 -3.08
CA GLU A 211 -3.41 24.59 -4.29
C GLU A 211 -2.27 24.18 -5.24
N ASN A 212 -1.07 24.74 -5.04
CA ASN A 212 0.14 24.54 -5.82
C ASN A 212 1.06 23.42 -5.30
N ASN A 213 0.72 22.73 -4.21
CA ASN A 213 1.55 21.63 -3.74
C ASN A 213 1.37 20.40 -4.62
N SER A 214 2.41 20.07 -5.39
CA SER A 214 2.50 18.80 -6.12
C SER A 214 2.65 17.62 -5.16
N CYS A 215 2.23 16.44 -5.61
CA CYS A 215 2.30 15.21 -4.87
C CYS A 215 3.76 14.87 -4.56
N PRO A 216 4.13 14.63 -3.29
CA PRO A 216 5.51 14.32 -2.93
C PRO A 216 5.85 12.83 -3.16
N TYR A 217 5.01 12.11 -3.89
CA TYR A 217 5.07 10.69 -4.15
C TYR A 217 5.11 10.46 -5.66
N THR A 218 5.63 9.32 -6.10
CA THR A 218 5.76 9.02 -7.54
C THR A 218 5.05 7.73 -7.92
N SER A 219 4.50 7.03 -6.93
CA SER A 219 3.62 5.91 -7.18
C SER A 219 2.75 5.63 -5.96
N PHE A 220 1.64 4.93 -6.19
CA PHE A 220 0.83 4.37 -5.13
C PHE A 220 0.30 2.98 -5.50
N GLN A 221 0.06 2.18 -4.48
CA GLN A 221 -0.73 0.97 -4.57
C GLN A 221 -2.18 1.34 -4.29
N GLY A 222 -3.11 0.89 -5.12
CA GLY A 222 -4.51 1.27 -4.97
C GLY A 222 -5.51 0.30 -5.57
N ARG A 223 -6.77 0.71 -5.58
CA ARG A 223 -7.87 0.06 -6.28
C ARG A 223 -8.66 1.14 -7.01
N ILE A 224 -9.13 0.85 -8.21
CA ILE A 224 -9.96 1.77 -9.00
C ILE A 224 -11.01 0.89 -9.66
N GLY A 225 -12.25 0.94 -9.18
CA GLY A 225 -13.29 0.01 -9.62
C GLY A 225 -12.81 -1.44 -9.59
N GLY A 226 -12.79 -2.09 -10.76
CA GLY A 226 -12.36 -3.48 -10.95
C GLY A 226 -10.86 -3.71 -10.97
N PHE A 227 -10.08 -2.63 -11.03
CA PHE A 227 -8.63 -2.64 -11.15
C PHE A 227 -7.93 -2.68 -9.80
N LYS A 228 -6.86 -3.46 -9.74
CA LYS A 228 -6.00 -3.60 -8.57
C LYS A 228 -4.54 -3.62 -9.03
N GLY A 229 -3.71 -2.79 -8.41
CA GLY A 229 -2.27 -2.83 -8.60
C GLY A 229 -1.54 -1.58 -8.13
N MET A 230 -0.45 -1.29 -8.82
CA MET A 230 0.37 -0.09 -8.71
C MET A 230 0.02 0.90 -9.83
N TRP A 231 0.06 2.19 -9.54
CA TRP A 231 0.10 3.26 -10.53
C TRP A 231 1.35 4.11 -10.30
N VAL A 232 2.10 4.33 -11.36
CA VAL A 232 3.41 4.98 -11.33
C VAL A 232 3.36 6.24 -12.20
N LEU A 233 3.95 7.32 -11.71
CA LEU A 233 4.04 8.59 -12.42
C LEU A 233 4.72 8.40 -13.78
N ASP A 234 4.12 8.97 -14.81
CA ASP A 234 4.71 9.08 -16.14
C ASP A 234 4.31 10.42 -16.76
N GLU A 235 5.25 11.37 -16.77
CA GLU A 235 5.02 12.72 -17.30
C GLU A 235 4.71 12.72 -18.80
N ARG A 236 5.08 11.66 -19.52
CA ARG A 236 4.81 11.49 -20.97
C ARG A 236 3.31 11.32 -21.27
N LEU A 237 2.48 11.08 -20.26
CA LEU A 237 1.03 11.14 -20.41
C LEU A 237 0.53 12.57 -20.67
N GLY A 238 1.37 13.59 -20.45
CA GLY A 238 1.08 14.99 -20.65
C GLY A 238 0.06 15.54 -19.66
N ASP A 239 -0.45 16.73 -19.98
CA ASP A 239 -1.37 17.47 -19.12
C ASP A 239 -2.73 16.77 -18.96
N GLY A 240 -3.39 17.06 -17.83
CA GLY A 240 -4.70 16.57 -17.45
C GLY A 240 -4.65 15.29 -16.61
N ILE A 241 -5.75 15.03 -15.89
CA ILE A 241 -5.91 13.80 -15.10
C ILE A 241 -6.01 12.63 -16.08
N LYS A 242 -4.99 11.78 -16.13
CA LYS A 242 -4.94 10.60 -17.00
C LYS A 242 -4.40 9.40 -16.24
N LEU A 243 -5.03 8.25 -16.45
CA LEU A 243 -4.66 6.98 -15.86
C LEU A 243 -4.63 5.90 -16.94
N VAL A 244 -3.60 5.09 -16.91
CA VAL A 244 -3.45 3.92 -17.77
C VAL A 244 -3.52 2.68 -16.91
N CYS A 245 -4.52 1.85 -17.15
CA CYS A 245 -4.66 0.53 -16.56
C CYS A 245 -4.19 -0.53 -17.54
N ARG A 246 -3.55 -1.59 -17.04
CA ARG A 246 -3.22 -2.79 -17.82
C ARG A 246 -4.29 -3.87 -17.65
N ASP A 247 -4.44 -4.74 -18.64
CA ASP A 247 -5.34 -5.90 -18.59
C ASP A 247 -5.12 -6.74 -17.32
N SER A 248 -3.87 -7.00 -16.96
CA SER A 248 -3.49 -7.72 -15.75
C SER A 248 -4.00 -7.07 -14.47
N GLN A 249 -4.20 -5.74 -14.43
CA GLN A 249 -4.76 -5.06 -13.26
C GLN A 249 -6.27 -5.31 -13.12
N GLU A 250 -6.99 -5.59 -14.20
CA GLU A 250 -8.43 -5.86 -14.16
C GLU A 250 -8.71 -7.20 -13.49
N LYS A 251 -9.29 -7.15 -12.30
CA LYS A 251 -9.62 -8.36 -11.54
C LYS A 251 -11.10 -8.73 -11.69
N VAL A 252 -11.95 -7.75 -11.94
CA VAL A 252 -13.40 -7.90 -12.13
C VAL A 252 -13.88 -6.81 -13.07
N LYS A 253 -14.76 -7.13 -14.02
CA LYS A 253 -15.36 -6.16 -14.93
C LYS A 253 -16.44 -5.37 -14.19
N LEU A 254 -16.27 -4.05 -14.14
CA LEU A 254 -17.24 -3.11 -13.55
C LEU A 254 -17.55 -1.98 -14.54
N PRO A 255 -18.79 -1.49 -14.57
CA PRO A 255 -19.20 -0.35 -15.39
C PRO A 255 -18.67 0.94 -14.76
N MET A 256 -17.79 1.66 -15.47
CA MET A 256 -17.14 2.87 -14.96
C MET A 256 -17.37 4.03 -15.93
N LYS A 257 -17.65 5.22 -15.41
CA LYS A 257 -17.85 6.45 -16.22
C LYS A 257 -16.52 7.05 -16.68
N SER A 258 -15.42 6.70 -16.02
CA SER A 258 -14.08 7.23 -16.27
C SER A 258 -13.40 6.70 -17.53
N PHE A 259 -13.92 5.65 -18.18
CA PHE A 259 -13.31 5.10 -19.40
C PHE A 259 -13.23 6.14 -20.54
N ALA A 260 -12.05 6.25 -21.16
CA ALA A 260 -11.71 7.17 -22.26
C ALA A 260 -12.72 7.13 -23.42
N SER A 261 -13.14 5.94 -23.82
CA SER A 261 -14.14 5.75 -24.88
C SER A 261 -15.30 4.90 -24.37
N PHE A 262 -16.14 5.49 -23.52
CA PHE A 262 -17.27 4.81 -22.89
C PHE A 262 -18.05 3.83 -23.79
N SER A 263 -18.42 4.24 -25.00
CA SER A 263 -19.22 3.39 -25.89
C SER A 263 -18.40 2.32 -26.61
N GLU A 264 -17.10 2.53 -26.83
CA GLU A 264 -16.23 1.57 -27.51
C GLU A 264 -15.57 0.61 -26.54
N ASP A 265 -15.02 1.08 -25.42
CA ASP A 265 -14.34 0.25 -24.43
C ASP A 265 -15.32 -0.71 -23.75
N CYS A 266 -16.52 -0.24 -23.41
CA CYS A 266 -17.57 -1.13 -22.91
C CYS A 266 -17.95 -2.18 -23.96
N LYS A 267 -18.11 -1.80 -25.24
CA LYS A 267 -18.41 -2.77 -26.32
C LYS A 267 -17.27 -3.78 -26.52
N LYS A 268 -16.01 -3.33 -26.59
CA LYS A 268 -14.81 -4.17 -26.73
C LYS A 268 -14.70 -5.19 -25.59
N ARG A 269 -15.18 -4.84 -24.40
CA ARG A 269 -15.14 -5.70 -23.20
C ARG A 269 -16.40 -6.56 -23.01
N GLY A 270 -17.38 -6.45 -23.90
CA GLY A 270 -18.66 -7.15 -23.82
C GLY A 270 -19.59 -6.61 -22.73
N ILE A 271 -19.38 -5.37 -22.30
CA ILE A 271 -20.14 -4.68 -21.25
C ILE A 271 -21.27 -3.91 -21.91
N HIS A 272 -22.49 -4.45 -21.87
CA HIS A 272 -23.71 -3.74 -22.24
C HIS A 272 -24.33 -3.12 -20.98
N CYS A 273 -23.93 -1.89 -20.66
CA CYS A 273 -24.36 -1.17 -19.47
C CYS A 273 -25.55 -0.24 -19.73
N VAL A 274 -26.47 -0.17 -18.76
CA VAL A 274 -27.53 0.84 -18.67
C VAL A 274 -27.18 1.86 -17.58
N GLN A 275 -27.84 3.03 -17.55
CA GLN A 275 -27.52 4.10 -16.60
C GLN A 275 -27.58 3.65 -15.12
N SER A 276 -28.44 2.68 -14.79
CA SER A 276 -28.57 2.12 -13.44
C SER A 276 -27.42 1.20 -13.03
N ASP A 277 -26.58 0.77 -13.96
CA ASP A 277 -25.46 -0.12 -13.66
C ASP A 277 -24.29 0.65 -13.02
N PHE A 278 -24.27 1.98 -13.11
CA PHE A 278 -23.15 2.81 -12.65
C PHE A 278 -23.20 3.15 -11.17
N ASP A 279 -22.03 3.21 -10.56
CA ASP A 279 -21.83 3.65 -9.18
C ASP A 279 -20.55 4.51 -9.11
N ASP A 280 -20.62 5.68 -8.50
CA ASP A 280 -19.47 6.60 -8.42
C ASP A 280 -18.32 5.99 -7.60
N LEU A 281 -18.59 5.00 -6.73
CA LEU A 281 -17.55 4.25 -6.01
C LEU A 281 -16.75 3.32 -6.92
N TYR A 282 -17.23 3.01 -8.13
CA TYR A 282 -16.43 2.31 -9.13
C TYR A 282 -15.41 3.25 -9.77
N ASP A 283 -15.73 4.52 -9.93
CA ASP A 283 -14.83 5.57 -10.44
C ASP A 283 -13.94 6.19 -9.35
N THR A 284 -14.13 5.82 -8.08
CA THR A 284 -13.31 6.32 -6.96
C THR A 284 -11.97 5.61 -6.88
N VAL A 285 -10.89 6.39 -6.79
CA VAL A 285 -9.55 5.88 -6.49
C VAL A 285 -9.45 5.57 -5.00
N ASP A 286 -9.10 4.34 -4.66
CA ASP A 286 -8.91 3.84 -3.31
C ASP A 286 -7.42 3.58 -3.07
N VAL A 287 -6.73 4.52 -2.40
CA VAL A 287 -5.29 4.37 -2.13
C VAL A 287 -5.08 3.40 -0.97
N CYS A 288 -4.26 2.37 -1.18
CA CYS A 288 -3.79 1.44 -0.14
C CYS A 288 -2.53 1.97 0.52
N SER A 289 -1.55 2.42 -0.27
CA SER A 289 -0.29 2.94 0.23
C SER A 289 0.48 3.72 -0.82
N TRP A 290 1.09 4.82 -0.41
CA TRP A 290 2.04 5.59 -1.22
C TRP A 290 3.41 4.92 -1.25
N ASP A 291 4.23 5.27 -2.24
CA ASP A 291 5.66 5.02 -2.17
C ASP A 291 6.29 5.79 -1.00
N LYS A 292 7.26 5.16 -0.33
CA LYS A 292 7.88 5.72 0.88
C LYS A 292 9.38 5.62 0.75
N GLN A 293 10.08 6.38 1.57
CA GLN A 293 11.53 6.22 1.68
C GLN A 293 11.88 4.73 1.91
N PRO A 294 12.88 4.20 1.18
CA PRO A 294 13.25 2.79 1.31
C PRO A 294 13.58 2.44 2.76
N LYS A 295 12.96 1.39 3.28
CA LYS A 295 13.30 0.89 4.61
C LYS A 295 14.59 0.11 4.55
N GLU A 296 15.40 0.22 5.60
CA GLU A 296 16.56 -0.66 5.78
C GLU A 296 16.10 -2.12 5.79
N GLY A 297 16.71 -2.90 4.91
CA GLY A 297 16.53 -4.33 4.84
C GLY A 297 17.29 -5.03 5.97
N ARG A 298 16.76 -6.18 6.36
CA ARG A 298 17.42 -7.09 7.29
C ARG A 298 17.49 -8.46 6.64
N LEU A 299 18.56 -9.21 6.90
CA LEU A 299 18.53 -10.63 6.64
C LEU A 299 17.40 -11.24 7.46
N SER A 300 16.79 -12.28 6.93
CA SER A 300 15.90 -13.16 7.68
C SER A 300 16.50 -14.56 7.65
N LEU A 301 16.11 -15.45 8.57
CA LEU A 301 16.55 -16.84 8.52
C LEU A 301 16.31 -17.47 7.14
N ARG A 302 15.17 -17.16 6.51
CA ARG A 302 14.85 -17.66 5.18
C ARG A 302 15.79 -17.11 4.10
N THR A 303 16.10 -15.81 4.17
CA THR A 303 17.05 -15.17 3.26
C THR A 303 18.46 -15.76 3.40
N ILE A 304 18.90 -16.04 4.63
CA ILE A 304 20.20 -16.66 4.90
C ILE A 304 20.27 -18.04 4.24
N GLN A 305 19.25 -18.89 4.44
CA GLN A 305 19.19 -20.22 3.81
C GLN A 305 19.31 -20.14 2.28
N ILE A 306 18.65 -19.18 1.65
CA ILE A 306 18.71 -18.99 0.20
C ILE A 306 20.09 -18.51 -0.24
N LEU A 307 20.68 -17.55 0.48
CA LEU A 307 22.02 -17.04 0.17
C LEU A 307 23.10 -18.12 0.36
N GLU A 308 23.03 -18.88 1.46
CA GLU A 308 23.91 -20.02 1.74
C GLU A 308 23.79 -21.09 0.65
N TYR A 309 22.56 -21.46 0.27
CA TYR A 309 22.31 -22.39 -0.85
C TYR A 309 22.89 -21.88 -2.18
N ARG A 310 22.94 -20.55 -2.37
CA ARG A 310 23.55 -19.90 -3.53
C ARG A 310 25.07 -19.67 -3.38
N GLY A 311 25.69 -20.24 -2.35
CA GLY A 311 27.15 -20.26 -2.16
C GLY A 311 27.72 -19.05 -1.42
N VAL A 312 26.89 -18.26 -0.73
CA VAL A 312 27.40 -17.17 0.12
C VAL A 312 28.10 -17.77 1.34
N ASP A 313 29.35 -17.38 1.56
CA ASP A 313 30.21 -17.88 2.62
C ASP A 313 29.63 -17.63 4.03
N ILE A 314 29.81 -18.61 4.92
CA ILE A 314 29.31 -18.52 6.30
C ILE A 314 29.98 -17.40 7.10
N GLY A 315 31.22 -17.04 6.77
CA GLY A 315 31.93 -15.90 7.34
C GLY A 315 31.21 -14.57 7.08
N PHE A 316 30.51 -14.42 5.95
CA PHE A 316 29.67 -13.26 5.69
C PHE A 316 28.52 -13.15 6.71
N PHE A 317 27.80 -14.24 6.99
CA PHE A 317 26.71 -14.23 7.96
C PHE A 317 27.20 -14.01 9.39
N LYS A 318 28.36 -14.57 9.76
CA LYS A 318 29.03 -14.30 11.03
C LYS A 318 29.32 -12.82 11.18
N LYS A 319 29.90 -12.18 10.15
CA LYS A 319 30.15 -10.74 10.14
C LYS A 319 28.87 -9.92 10.31
N CYS A 320 27.77 -10.30 9.66
CA CYS A 320 26.48 -9.63 9.84
C CYS A 320 25.92 -9.78 11.28
N ALA A 321 26.14 -10.94 11.91
CA ALA A 321 25.78 -11.17 13.30
C ALA A 321 26.63 -10.32 14.25
N ASP A 322 27.93 -10.23 14.00
CA ASP A 322 28.87 -9.40 14.77
C ASP A 322 28.57 -7.90 14.63
N ASP A 323 28.28 -7.44 13.40
CA ASP A 323 27.83 -6.07 13.12
C ASP A 323 26.53 -5.75 13.86
N GLY A 324 25.58 -6.69 13.87
CA GLY A 324 24.34 -6.55 14.62
C GLY A 324 24.55 -6.49 16.14
N THR A 325 25.45 -7.31 16.69
CA THR A 325 25.80 -7.27 18.11
C THR A 325 26.47 -5.95 18.48
N ARG A 326 27.42 -5.47 17.67
CA ARG A 326 28.04 -4.15 17.86
C ARG A 326 27.01 -3.02 17.78
N TRP A 327 26.04 -3.12 16.88
CA TRP A 327 24.94 -2.16 16.81
C TRP A 327 24.08 -2.16 18.09
N LEU A 328 23.81 -3.33 18.69
CA LEU A 328 23.09 -3.42 19.97
C LEU A 328 23.88 -2.77 21.12
N SER A 329 25.20 -3.01 21.19
CA SER A 329 26.08 -2.34 22.16
C SER A 329 26.04 -0.83 21.95
N LYS A 330 26.18 -0.36 20.70
CA LYS A 330 26.08 1.06 20.38
C LYS A 330 24.73 1.65 20.77
N LEU A 331 23.63 0.94 20.53
CA LEU A 331 22.29 1.38 20.91
C LEU A 331 22.15 1.57 22.43
N TYR A 332 22.83 0.72 23.21
CA TYR A 332 22.88 0.84 24.67
C TYR A 332 23.80 1.97 25.14
N GLU A 333 24.99 2.11 24.54
CA GLU A 333 26.07 2.99 25.02
C GLU A 333 25.97 4.43 24.50
N ASP A 334 25.57 4.63 23.25
CA ASP A 334 25.55 5.94 22.56
C ASP A 334 24.15 6.58 22.62
N PRO A 335 23.96 7.71 23.35
CA PRO A 335 22.68 8.40 23.42
C PRO A 335 22.14 8.86 22.06
N ASN A 336 23.01 9.23 21.13
CA ASN A 336 22.58 9.71 19.82
C ASN A 336 22.08 8.56 18.95
N ALA A 337 22.76 7.40 19.00
CA ALA A 337 22.30 6.19 18.32
C ALA A 337 20.96 5.70 18.87
N LEU A 338 20.78 5.78 20.19
CA LEU A 338 19.49 5.50 20.83
C LEU A 338 18.41 6.44 20.29
N LEU A 339 18.63 7.76 20.38
CA LEU A 339 17.68 8.79 19.93
C LEU A 339 17.29 8.60 18.46
N GLU A 340 18.27 8.41 17.57
CA GLU A 340 18.03 8.15 16.14
C GLU A 340 17.15 6.91 15.94
N HIS A 341 17.43 5.82 16.66
CA HIS A 341 16.66 4.60 16.56
C HIS A 341 15.23 4.75 17.07
N VAL A 342 15.03 5.33 18.26
CA VAL A 342 13.69 5.50 18.84
C VAL A 342 12.88 6.57 18.10
N SER A 343 13.53 7.59 17.56
CA SER A 343 12.90 8.57 16.66
C SER A 343 12.35 7.88 15.41
N LYS A 344 13.16 7.07 14.72
CA LYS A 344 12.71 6.29 13.54
C LYS A 344 11.52 5.37 13.87
N ARG A 345 11.53 4.73 15.04
CA ARG A 345 10.41 3.90 15.51
C ARG A 345 9.16 4.73 15.79
N HIS A 346 9.33 5.84 16.49
CA HIS A 346 8.24 6.76 16.82
C HIS A 346 7.60 7.33 15.55
N SER A 347 8.38 7.81 14.57
CA SER A 347 7.84 8.26 13.27
C SER A 347 7.09 7.14 12.54
N ALA A 348 7.60 5.90 12.57
CA ALA A 348 6.92 4.76 11.97
C ALA A 348 5.64 4.34 12.71
N MET A 349 5.54 4.65 14.00
CA MET A 349 4.38 4.40 14.85
C MET A 349 3.29 5.43 14.61
N VAL A 350 3.66 6.73 14.63
CA VAL A 350 2.76 7.85 14.30
C VAL A 350 2.19 7.68 12.89
N SER A 351 3.00 7.23 11.93
CA SER A 351 2.56 7.00 10.54
C SER A 351 1.56 5.85 10.34
N ARG A 352 1.23 5.07 11.38
CA ARG A 352 0.52 3.79 11.22
C ARG A 352 -0.95 3.79 11.66
N ASP A 353 -1.51 4.89 12.17
CA ASP A 353 -2.87 4.91 12.76
C ASP A 353 -3.16 3.67 13.62
N ILE A 354 -2.15 3.18 14.34
CA ILE A 354 -2.30 2.00 15.19
C ILE A 354 -2.83 2.48 16.53
N GLU A 355 -3.98 1.95 16.93
CA GLU A 355 -4.49 2.07 18.29
C GLU A 355 -3.42 1.69 19.30
N SER A 356 -3.29 2.50 20.36
CA SER A 356 -2.24 2.39 21.37
C SER A 356 -2.26 1.02 22.06
N THR A 357 -1.43 0.10 21.60
CA THR A 357 -1.04 -1.08 22.37
C THR A 357 -0.10 -0.68 23.52
N VAL A 358 0.05 -1.51 24.54
CA VAL A 358 0.98 -1.26 25.66
C VAL A 358 2.43 -1.04 25.17
N ASP A 359 2.84 -1.73 24.10
CA ASP A 359 4.18 -1.56 23.51
C ASP A 359 4.39 -0.18 22.87
N THR A 360 3.31 0.47 22.42
CA THR A 360 3.30 1.81 21.79
C THR A 360 3.61 2.90 22.82
N PHE A 361 3.06 2.77 24.03
CA PHE A 361 3.32 3.71 25.13
C PHE A 361 4.77 3.66 25.59
N ASP A 362 5.33 2.45 25.74
CA ASP A 362 6.72 2.26 26.15
C ASP A 362 7.72 2.87 25.14
N ASP A 363 7.45 2.71 23.85
CA ASP A 363 8.30 3.26 22.79
C ASP A 363 8.17 4.80 22.72
N ASP A 364 7.00 5.38 22.97
CA ASP A 364 6.79 6.84 23.05
C ASP A 364 7.52 7.46 24.25
N LEU A 365 7.33 6.89 25.44
CA LEU A 365 7.99 7.37 26.65
C LEU A 365 9.52 7.32 26.49
N LEU A 366 10.04 6.21 25.96
CA LEU A 366 11.48 6.07 25.69
C LEU A 366 11.99 7.13 24.69
N PHE A 367 11.20 7.44 23.65
CA PHE A 367 11.52 8.50 22.70
C PHE A 367 11.60 9.88 23.37
N ARG A 368 10.62 10.22 24.23
CA ARG A 368 10.62 11.50 24.95
C ARG A 368 11.82 11.62 25.91
N MET A 369 12.10 10.58 26.69
CA MET A 369 13.25 10.53 27.61
C MET A 369 14.57 10.67 26.85
N ALA A 370 14.73 10.00 25.71
CA ALA A 370 15.91 10.13 24.87
C ALA A 370 16.04 11.52 24.24
N SER A 371 14.93 12.15 23.84
CA SER A 371 14.91 13.48 23.21
C SER A 371 15.36 14.59 24.16
N VAL A 372 15.01 14.48 25.45
CA VAL A 372 15.50 15.40 26.51
C VAL A 372 16.89 15.01 27.03
N LYS A 373 17.56 14.03 26.41
CA LYS A 373 18.88 13.51 26.82
C LYS A 373 18.93 13.11 28.31
N MET A 374 17.88 12.44 28.78
CA MET A 374 17.81 11.94 30.16
C MET A 374 19.04 11.09 30.50
N ASP A 375 19.52 11.20 31.74
CA ASP A 375 20.64 10.39 32.20
C ASP A 375 20.27 8.90 32.20
N LYS A 376 21.13 8.07 31.60
CA LYS A 376 20.98 6.61 31.55
C LYS A 376 21.08 5.95 32.91
N SER A 377 21.62 6.63 33.91
CA SER A 377 21.63 6.16 35.30
C SER A 377 20.24 6.21 35.95
N GLU A 378 19.31 6.98 35.38
CA GLU A 378 17.93 7.07 35.86
C GLU A 378 17.27 5.68 35.75
N PRO A 379 16.77 5.09 36.87
CA PRO A 379 16.32 3.70 36.91
C PRO A 379 15.26 3.33 35.88
N VAL A 380 14.26 4.20 35.64
CA VAL A 380 13.20 3.94 34.68
C VAL A 380 13.75 3.96 33.26
N PHE A 381 14.58 4.94 32.92
CA PHE A 381 15.19 5.06 31.59
C PHE A 381 16.09 3.86 31.30
N ALA A 382 16.97 3.51 32.24
CA ALA A 382 17.86 2.36 32.15
C ALA A 382 17.07 1.07 31.86
N GLN A 383 15.98 0.84 32.62
CA GLN A 383 15.12 -0.33 32.45
C GLN A 383 14.46 -0.35 31.06
N LYS A 384 13.98 0.79 30.55
CA LYS A 384 13.34 0.88 29.23
C LYS A 384 14.35 0.66 28.09
N ILE A 385 15.56 1.21 28.21
CA ILE A 385 16.66 0.96 27.25
C ILE A 385 16.98 -0.53 27.23
N LEU A 386 17.19 -1.16 28.39
CA LEU A 386 17.46 -2.60 28.49
C LEU A 386 16.34 -3.44 27.88
N LYS A 387 15.08 -3.08 28.13
CA LYS A 387 13.91 -3.76 27.54
C LYS A 387 13.91 -3.63 26.02
N LEU A 388 14.21 -2.45 25.46
CA LEU A 388 14.33 -2.24 24.01
C LEU A 388 15.47 -3.08 23.42
N VAL A 389 16.68 -3.00 23.99
CA VAL A 389 17.86 -3.74 23.52
C VAL A 389 17.59 -5.25 23.57
N LYS A 390 16.99 -5.75 24.66
CA LYS A 390 16.59 -7.16 24.78
C LYS A 390 15.58 -7.55 23.71
N ARG A 391 14.60 -6.69 23.39
CA ARG A 391 13.60 -6.91 22.34
C ARG A 391 14.24 -7.02 20.96
N GLU A 392 15.18 -6.13 20.63
CA GLU A 392 15.92 -6.18 19.36
C GLU A 392 16.87 -7.38 19.30
N ALA A 393 17.57 -7.72 20.40
CA ALA A 393 18.40 -8.92 20.51
C ALA A 393 17.58 -10.20 20.31
N ASP A 394 16.41 -10.30 20.94
CA ASP A 394 15.49 -11.43 20.75
C ASP A 394 14.96 -11.51 19.32
N SER A 395 14.68 -10.36 18.69
CA SER A 395 14.27 -10.27 17.29
C SER A 395 15.37 -10.77 16.35
N MET A 396 16.63 -10.42 16.61
CA MET A 396 17.79 -10.94 15.88
C MET A 396 17.96 -12.45 16.10
N ARG A 397 17.98 -12.90 17.36
CA ARG A 397 18.20 -14.31 17.71
C ARG A 397 17.10 -15.23 17.19
N LYS A 398 15.82 -14.87 17.41
CA LYS A 398 14.68 -15.74 17.10
C LYS A 398 14.24 -15.66 15.64
N LYS A 399 14.41 -14.50 14.98
CA LYS A 399 13.92 -14.26 13.61
C LYS A 399 15.04 -14.06 12.58
N GLY A 400 16.31 -14.09 13.01
CA GLY A 400 17.48 -13.88 12.16
C GLY A 400 17.54 -12.49 11.55
N LYS A 401 17.00 -11.45 12.22
CA LYS A 401 16.84 -10.09 11.70
C LYS A 401 18.13 -9.25 11.74
N TYR A 402 19.20 -9.73 11.10
CA TYR A 402 20.49 -9.02 11.08
C TYR A 402 20.45 -7.80 10.17
N PRO A 403 20.86 -6.61 10.64
CA PRO A 403 20.87 -5.40 9.82
C PRO A 403 21.89 -5.54 8.68
N LEU A 404 21.52 -5.07 7.49
CA LEU A 404 22.41 -4.99 6.34
C LEU A 404 22.43 -3.57 5.80
N ARG A 405 23.61 -2.92 5.87
CA ARG A 405 23.77 -1.51 5.46
C ARG A 405 23.34 -1.21 4.03
N ARG A 406 23.56 -2.15 3.10
CA ARG A 406 23.27 -2.00 1.66
C ARG A 406 22.05 -2.82 1.22
N CYS A 407 21.15 -3.13 2.14
CA CYS A 407 19.90 -3.82 1.82
C CYS A 407 18.75 -2.84 2.00
N LYS A 408 17.87 -2.70 1.00
CA LYS A 408 16.73 -1.80 1.04
C LYS A 408 15.47 -2.54 0.61
N GLN A 409 14.34 -2.16 1.21
CA GLN A 409 13.02 -2.58 0.73
C GLN A 409 12.50 -1.53 -0.25
N LEU A 410 12.39 -1.93 -1.52
CA LEU A 410 11.93 -1.09 -2.62
C LEU A 410 10.64 -1.67 -3.21
N ARG A 411 9.81 -0.81 -3.79
CA ARG A 411 8.73 -1.27 -4.67
C ARG A 411 9.33 -1.75 -5.98
N LEU A 412 8.79 -2.81 -6.54
CA LEU A 412 9.12 -3.21 -7.90
C LEU A 412 8.32 -2.33 -8.87
N ILE A 413 8.95 -1.89 -9.95
CA ILE A 413 8.32 -1.12 -11.02
C ILE A 413 8.76 -1.75 -12.35
N PRO A 414 7.86 -2.07 -13.29
CA PRO A 414 8.29 -2.50 -14.61
C PRO A 414 8.81 -1.31 -15.41
N ASP A 415 9.81 -1.56 -16.24
CA ASP A 415 10.24 -0.60 -17.24
C ASP A 415 9.18 -0.47 -18.34
N HIS A 416 8.35 0.58 -18.26
CA HIS A 416 7.34 0.86 -19.27
C HIS A 416 7.93 1.47 -20.56
N THR A 417 9.22 1.81 -20.58
CA THR A 417 9.92 2.46 -21.71
C THR A 417 10.74 1.48 -22.54
N GLN A 418 11.03 0.29 -22.00
CA GLN A 418 11.93 -0.72 -22.59
C GLN A 418 13.36 -0.19 -22.85
N LEU A 419 13.84 0.73 -22.02
CA LEU A 419 15.22 1.24 -22.05
C LEU A 419 16.22 0.29 -21.34
N LEU A 420 15.76 -0.59 -20.47
CA LEU A 420 16.56 -1.61 -19.79
C LEU A 420 16.60 -2.91 -20.60
N GLU A 421 17.80 -3.50 -20.74
CA GLU A 421 17.96 -4.82 -21.36
C GLU A 421 17.63 -5.96 -20.38
N GLU A 422 17.48 -7.18 -20.89
CA GLU A 422 17.24 -8.35 -20.06
C GLU A 422 18.32 -8.50 -18.96
N GLY A 423 17.86 -8.72 -17.72
CA GLY A 423 18.73 -8.82 -16.55
C GLY A 423 19.26 -7.47 -16.03
N GLU A 424 18.87 -6.35 -16.64
CA GLU A 424 19.18 -5.01 -16.15
C GLU A 424 18.09 -4.45 -15.23
N ALA A 425 18.51 -3.56 -14.33
CA ALA A 425 17.63 -2.83 -13.43
C ALA A 425 18.15 -1.41 -13.18
N PHE A 426 17.24 -0.52 -12.80
CA PHE A 426 17.54 0.82 -12.34
C PHE A 426 16.97 1.00 -10.93
N ILE A 427 17.74 1.61 -10.02
CA ILE A 427 17.27 1.92 -8.68
C ILE A 427 16.94 3.41 -8.62
N ALA A 428 15.66 3.73 -8.52
CA ALA A 428 15.18 5.08 -8.25
C ALA A 428 15.32 5.37 -6.75
N VAL A 429 16.12 6.37 -6.40
CA VAL A 429 16.19 6.96 -5.06
C VAL A 429 16.31 8.47 -5.23
N GLY A 430 15.23 9.19 -4.98
CA GLY A 430 15.13 10.62 -5.16
C GLY A 430 16.15 11.39 -4.33
N TYR A 431 16.82 12.36 -4.95
CA TYR A 431 17.81 13.24 -4.31
C TYR A 431 17.19 14.12 -3.22
N ALA A 432 15.90 14.46 -3.36
CA ALA A 432 15.20 15.44 -2.52
C ALA A 432 15.05 15.03 -1.04
N ARG A 433 15.40 13.80 -0.65
CA ARG A 433 15.11 13.26 0.70
C ARG A 433 16.34 12.81 1.50
N GLY A 434 17.48 13.49 1.36
CA GLY A 434 18.64 13.26 2.23
C GLY A 434 19.34 11.91 2.06
N ASN A 435 19.15 11.24 0.92
CA ASN A 435 19.66 9.89 0.66
C ASN A 435 21.03 9.87 -0.07
N VAL A 436 21.85 10.91 0.10
CA VAL A 436 23.12 11.08 -0.63
C VAL A 436 24.04 9.85 -0.49
N ASN A 437 24.11 9.25 0.71
CA ASN A 437 24.93 8.05 0.92
C ASN A 437 24.37 6.82 0.20
N THR A 438 23.04 6.65 0.19
CA THR A 438 22.38 5.56 -0.54
C THR A 438 22.63 5.68 -2.04
N ILE A 439 22.53 6.89 -2.59
CA ILE A 439 22.79 7.17 -4.01
C ILE A 439 24.25 6.85 -4.34
N LYS A 440 25.20 7.33 -3.53
CA LYS A 440 26.63 7.01 -3.70
C LYS A 440 26.91 5.51 -3.63
N ASP A 441 26.23 4.77 -2.75
CA ASP A 441 26.37 3.32 -2.66
C ASP A 441 25.82 2.61 -3.91
N ILE A 442 24.70 3.08 -4.46
CA ILE A 442 24.11 2.57 -5.71
C ILE A 442 25.02 2.87 -6.90
N GLU A 443 25.50 4.11 -7.04
CA GLU A 443 26.38 4.54 -8.14
C GLU A 443 27.72 3.78 -8.17
N LYS A 444 28.19 3.30 -7.01
CA LYS A 444 29.39 2.46 -6.88
C LYS A 444 29.14 0.98 -7.11
N SER A 445 27.89 0.56 -7.30
CA SER A 445 27.51 -0.84 -7.41
C SER A 445 27.15 -1.18 -8.86
N ASP A 446 27.80 -2.19 -9.42
CA ASP A 446 27.49 -2.65 -10.78
C ASP A 446 26.31 -3.63 -10.83
N CYS A 447 25.93 -4.20 -9.69
CA CYS A 447 24.85 -5.17 -9.59
C CYS A 447 24.10 -5.09 -8.25
N ALA A 448 22.86 -5.57 -8.26
CA ALA A 448 22.03 -5.76 -7.08
C ALA A 448 21.56 -7.22 -7.00
N LEU A 449 21.38 -7.70 -5.77
CA LEU A 449 20.64 -8.93 -5.50
C LEU A 449 19.22 -8.55 -5.08
N ALA A 450 18.22 -9.06 -5.80
CA ALA A 450 16.82 -8.79 -5.55
C ALA A 450 16.06 -10.07 -5.22
N MET A 451 15.11 -9.97 -4.29
CA MET A 451 14.17 -11.04 -3.95
C MET A 451 12.90 -10.44 -3.35
N ARG A 452 11.76 -11.14 -3.50
CA ARG A 452 10.52 -10.82 -2.77
C ARG A 452 10.46 -11.64 -1.47
N SER A 453 9.78 -11.09 -0.46
CA SER A 453 9.56 -11.78 0.81
C SER A 453 8.10 -12.22 0.93
N PRO A 454 7.82 -13.50 1.23
CA PRO A 454 8.77 -14.58 1.45
C PRO A 454 9.39 -15.12 0.15
N ALA A 455 10.66 -15.51 0.20
CA ALA A 455 11.33 -16.28 -0.84
C ALA A 455 11.44 -17.74 -0.39
N TYR A 456 11.25 -18.68 -1.31
CA TYR A 456 11.21 -20.11 -1.03
C TYR A 456 12.32 -20.90 -1.70
N PHE A 457 12.72 -20.52 -2.90
CA PHE A 457 13.64 -21.25 -3.74
C PHE A 457 14.89 -20.43 -4.00
N GLY A 458 15.98 -21.10 -4.37
CA GLY A 458 17.17 -20.41 -4.87
C GLY A 458 16.84 -19.48 -6.04
N GLY A 459 15.91 -19.89 -6.92
CA GLY A 459 15.43 -19.13 -8.07
C GLY A 459 14.82 -17.76 -7.75
N ASP A 460 14.29 -17.59 -6.54
CA ASP A 460 13.69 -16.31 -6.10
C ASP A 460 14.72 -15.20 -5.86
N LEU A 461 16.01 -15.57 -5.77
CA LEU A 461 17.12 -14.64 -5.71
C LEU A 461 17.61 -14.36 -7.13
N VAL A 462 17.44 -13.13 -7.58
CA VAL A 462 17.87 -12.67 -8.90
C VAL A 462 19.02 -11.69 -8.76
N LYS A 463 20.08 -11.88 -9.55
CA LYS A 463 21.16 -10.90 -9.69
C LYS A 463 20.85 -10.01 -10.89
N LEU A 464 20.77 -8.71 -10.67
CA LEU A 464 20.44 -7.71 -11.67
C LEU A 464 21.65 -6.80 -11.90
N LYS A 465 21.93 -6.47 -13.15
CA LYS A 465 22.95 -5.48 -13.51
C LYS A 465 22.36 -4.08 -13.35
N LEU A 466 23.02 -3.23 -12.58
CA LEU A 466 22.55 -1.87 -12.35
C LEU A 466 22.96 -0.98 -13.51
N VAL A 467 22.00 -0.21 -14.02
CA VAL A 467 22.19 0.74 -15.11
C VAL A 467 22.20 2.15 -14.56
N SER A 468 23.22 2.93 -14.94
CA SER A 468 23.33 4.32 -14.51
C SER A 468 22.32 5.22 -15.23
N ARG A 469 21.95 6.34 -14.61
CA ARG A 469 21.11 7.38 -15.24
C ARG A 469 21.70 7.89 -16.56
N LYS A 470 23.02 8.04 -16.63
CA LYS A 470 23.72 8.45 -17.86
C LYS A 470 23.47 7.45 -19.00
N THR A 471 23.53 6.14 -18.70
CA THR A 471 23.27 5.10 -19.70
C THR A 471 21.83 5.13 -20.19
N ILE A 472 20.86 5.33 -19.29
CA ILE A 472 19.44 5.48 -19.66
C ILE A 472 19.22 6.66 -20.61
N ARG A 473 19.76 7.84 -20.30
CA ARG A 473 19.70 9.05 -21.17
C ARG A 473 20.30 8.80 -22.55
N LEU A 474 21.46 8.14 -22.62
CA LEU A 474 22.11 7.83 -23.89
C LEU A 474 21.28 6.88 -24.76
N ARG A 475 20.63 5.89 -24.14
CA ARG A 475 19.71 4.97 -24.84
C ARG A 475 18.46 5.70 -25.31
N ALA A 476 17.86 6.54 -24.47
CA ALA A 476 16.72 7.37 -24.81
C ALA A 476 17.00 8.28 -26.02
N ALA A 477 18.14 8.98 -26.00
CA ALA A 477 18.61 9.82 -27.11
C ALA A 477 18.91 9.04 -28.41
N SER A 478 19.15 7.73 -28.31
CA SER A 478 19.35 6.86 -29.48
C SER A 478 18.02 6.36 -30.06
N LEU A 479 17.02 6.12 -29.21
CA LEU A 479 15.67 5.75 -29.63
C LEU A 479 14.96 6.90 -30.37
N THR A 480 15.11 8.13 -29.89
CA THR A 480 14.50 9.30 -30.54
C THR A 480 15.01 9.52 -31.96
N LYS A 481 16.29 9.19 -32.22
CA LYS A 481 16.89 9.24 -33.58
C LYS A 481 16.40 8.15 -34.52
N THR A 482 15.95 7.01 -33.99
CA THR A 482 15.57 5.82 -34.79
C THR A 482 14.08 5.73 -35.06
N LYS A 483 13.24 6.54 -34.41
CA LYS A 483 11.77 6.57 -34.61
C LYS A 483 11.34 6.81 -36.06
N GLU A 484 12.21 7.29 -36.95
CA GLU A 484 11.94 7.37 -38.40
C GLU A 484 11.91 5.99 -39.11
N THR A 485 12.33 4.89 -38.46
CA THR A 485 12.50 3.57 -39.11
C THR A 485 11.87 2.38 -38.39
N ILE A 486 11.24 2.57 -37.23
CA ILE A 486 10.66 1.46 -36.45
C ILE A 486 9.23 1.16 -36.94
N PRO A 487 8.89 -0.08 -37.34
CA PRO A 487 7.54 -0.45 -37.74
C PRO A 487 6.52 -0.16 -36.63
N ALA A 488 5.36 0.39 -37.01
CA ALA A 488 4.24 0.71 -36.11
C ALA A 488 3.69 -0.49 -35.31
N ALA A 489 4.09 -1.72 -35.64
CA ALA A 489 3.74 -2.93 -34.89
C ALA A 489 4.61 -3.16 -33.64
N SER A 490 5.77 -2.48 -33.55
CA SER A 490 6.71 -2.55 -32.43
C SER A 490 6.68 -1.33 -31.50
N THR A 491 5.91 -0.29 -31.84
CA THR A 491 5.67 0.86 -30.96
C THR A 491 4.82 0.40 -29.78
N CYS A 492 5.51 0.03 -28.71
CA CYS A 492 4.92 -0.39 -27.45
C CYS A 492 4.25 0.81 -26.79
N SER A 493 2.91 0.78 -26.83
CA SER A 493 1.99 1.75 -26.24
C SER A 493 1.88 3.08 -27.01
N ILE A 494 0.65 3.36 -27.40
CA ILE A 494 0.11 4.65 -27.87
C ILE A 494 0.43 5.87 -26.99
N TYR A 495 1.05 5.68 -25.82
CA TYR A 495 1.52 6.76 -24.94
C TYR A 495 2.95 7.19 -25.21
N ASP A 496 3.59 6.68 -26.26
CA ASP A 496 4.76 7.30 -26.86
C ASP A 496 4.35 8.55 -27.64
N GLY A 497 3.75 9.51 -26.93
CA GLY A 497 3.40 10.82 -27.47
C GLY A 497 4.57 11.40 -28.28
N PRO A 498 4.30 12.09 -29.40
CA PRO A 498 5.34 12.65 -30.24
C PRO A 498 6.00 13.83 -29.52
N GLY A 499 6.98 13.59 -28.66
CA GLY A 499 7.75 14.68 -28.05
C GLY A 499 8.64 14.32 -26.87
N ASP A 500 8.24 13.37 -26.03
CA ASP A 500 8.85 13.31 -24.70
C ASP A 500 9.99 12.28 -24.60
N ASP A 501 11.06 12.70 -23.93
CA ASP A 501 12.26 11.91 -23.67
C ASP A 501 11.91 10.72 -22.76
N PRO A 502 12.00 9.45 -23.22
CA PRO A 502 11.63 8.29 -22.40
C PRO A 502 12.50 8.12 -21.15
N SER A 503 13.62 8.84 -21.02
CA SER A 503 14.40 8.84 -19.78
C SER A 503 13.71 9.57 -18.62
N THR A 504 12.75 10.48 -18.87
CA THR A 504 12.02 11.19 -17.81
C THR A 504 11.31 10.22 -16.86
N PHE A 505 10.74 9.14 -17.38
CA PHE A 505 10.17 8.05 -16.57
C PHE A 505 11.10 7.55 -15.46
N PHE A 506 12.41 7.52 -15.66
CA PHE A 506 13.36 7.09 -14.62
C PHE A 506 13.78 8.24 -13.69
N GLU A 507 13.72 9.47 -14.17
CA GLU A 507 14.16 10.67 -13.46
C GLU A 507 13.12 11.14 -12.46
N ASP A 508 11.85 10.98 -12.82
CA ASP A 508 10.71 11.46 -12.05
C ASP A 508 10.40 10.53 -10.87
N LEU A 509 10.95 9.31 -10.85
CA LEU A 509 10.73 8.35 -9.77
C LEU A 509 11.52 8.69 -8.50
N ASN A 510 10.80 8.75 -7.38
CA ASN A 510 11.37 9.01 -6.07
C ASN A 510 11.92 7.75 -5.39
N THR A 511 11.31 6.58 -5.61
CA THR A 511 11.73 5.36 -4.92
C THR A 511 11.22 4.12 -5.64
N GLY A 512 12.12 3.20 -5.96
CA GLY A 512 11.74 1.94 -6.60
C GLY A 512 12.92 1.17 -7.17
N LEU A 513 12.70 -0.11 -7.45
CA LEU A 513 13.55 -0.96 -8.27
C LEU A 513 12.82 -1.14 -9.60
N VAL A 514 13.25 -0.40 -10.62
CA VAL A 514 12.76 -0.53 -11.99
C VAL A 514 13.44 -1.73 -12.63
N ILE A 515 12.67 -2.70 -13.10
CA ILE A 515 13.19 -3.92 -13.72
C ILE A 515 12.82 -3.96 -15.21
N SER A 516 13.71 -4.51 -16.03
CA SER A 516 13.46 -4.64 -17.46
C SER A 516 12.16 -5.41 -17.75
N SER A 517 11.43 -4.91 -18.73
CA SER A 517 10.30 -5.59 -19.37
C SER A 517 10.71 -6.34 -20.65
N LYS A 518 12.02 -6.37 -20.98
CA LYS A 518 12.60 -7.22 -22.03
C LYS A 518 13.03 -8.58 -21.48
N GLY A 519 13.30 -9.51 -22.39
CA GLY A 519 13.77 -10.85 -22.10
C GLY A 519 12.68 -11.90 -22.22
N GLU A 520 13.00 -13.16 -21.90
CA GLU A 520 12.04 -14.25 -22.02
C GLU A 520 11.06 -14.33 -20.86
N ARG A 521 11.40 -13.76 -19.70
CA ARG A 521 10.62 -13.82 -18.45
C ARG A 521 10.94 -12.61 -17.58
N SER A 522 9.92 -12.02 -16.95
CA SER A 522 10.12 -10.89 -16.03
C SER A 522 10.92 -11.31 -14.79
N ALA A 523 11.87 -10.48 -14.38
CA ALA A 523 12.59 -10.68 -13.13
C ALA A 523 11.64 -10.65 -11.91
N ALA A 524 10.52 -9.92 -11.97
CA ALA A 524 9.50 -9.95 -10.90
C ALA A 524 8.84 -11.33 -10.79
N ASP A 525 8.62 -12.01 -11.92
CA ASP A 525 8.06 -13.37 -11.92
C ASP A 525 9.06 -14.41 -11.46
N MET A 526 10.35 -14.17 -11.67
CA MET A 526 11.41 -14.99 -11.08
C MET A 526 11.48 -14.84 -9.55
N MET A 527 11.11 -13.68 -9.00
CA MET A 527 11.09 -13.40 -7.56
C MET A 527 9.70 -13.72 -6.99
N SER A 528 9.48 -14.93 -6.43
CA SER A 528 8.26 -15.35 -5.71
C SER A 528 7.07 -14.36 -5.70
N GLY A 529 6.11 -14.54 -6.63
CA GLY A 529 4.82 -13.83 -6.60
C GLY A 529 4.30 -13.30 -7.93
N GLY A 530 5.12 -13.20 -8.98
CA GLY A 530 4.66 -12.83 -10.34
C GLY A 530 4.37 -11.34 -10.55
N ASP A 531 3.68 -10.70 -9.60
CA ASP A 531 3.10 -9.36 -9.75
C ASP A 531 3.97 -8.21 -9.19
N PHE A 532 3.65 -6.98 -9.59
CA PHE A 532 4.26 -5.75 -9.06
C PHE A 532 3.51 -5.16 -7.85
N ASP A 533 2.38 -5.75 -7.43
CA ASP A 533 1.53 -5.32 -6.29
C ASP A 533 2.06 -5.68 -4.90
#